data_AF-A0A822FAS5-F1
#
_entry.id   AF-A0A822FAS5-F1
#
_cell.length_a   1.000
_cell.length_b   1.000
_cell.length_c   1.000
_cell.angle_alpha   90.00
_cell.angle_beta   90.00
_cell.angle_gamma   90.00
#
_symmetry.space_group_name_H-M   'P 1'
#
loop_
_entity.id
_entity.type
_entity.pdbx_description
1 polymer ?
#
loop_
_entity_poly.entity_id
_entity_poly.type
_entity_poly.pdbx_seq_one_letter_code
_entity_poly.pdbx_strand_id
1 'polypeptide(L)'
;MDDNGYLYIVDAEEHEVRRYKIGDTKGTVVAGGNGKGNRLDQLSNPRYVFVDRDHSVYISDCYNHRVMKWEEGAKQGIVVAGG
;
A
#
# COMPACT_ATOMS: atom_id res chain seq x y z
N MET A 1 -7.56 8.29 -5.16
CA MET A 1 -8.84 8.20 -4.44
C MET A 1 -9.68 7.17 -5.17
N ASP A 2 -10.44 6.35 -4.46
CA ASP A 2 -11.34 5.36 -5.08
C ASP A 2 -12.79 5.89 -5.20
N ASP A 3 -13.63 5.11 -5.88
CA ASP A 3 -15.04 5.44 -6.13
C ASP A 3 -15.90 5.43 -4.84
N ASN A 4 -15.40 4.84 -3.75
CA ASN A 4 -16.03 4.87 -2.43
C ASN A 4 -15.65 6.09 -1.61
N GLY A 5 -14.81 6.99 -2.15
CA GLY A 5 -14.40 8.21 -1.49
C GLY A 5 -13.29 8.04 -0.46
N TYR A 6 -12.42 7.04 -0.64
CA TYR A 6 -11.21 6.88 0.15
C TYR A 6 -9.99 7.47 -0.55
N LEU A 7 -9.21 8.25 0.19
CA LEU A 7 -7.87 8.71 -0.20
C LEU A 7 -6.83 7.69 0.28
N TYR A 8 -5.90 7.32 -0.59
CA TYR A 8 -4.80 6.42 -0.27
C TYR A 8 -3.51 7.24 -0.26
N ILE A 9 -2.80 7.18 0.86
CA ILE A 9 -1.57 7.91 1.10
C ILE A 9 -0.47 6.90 1.33
N VAL A 10 0.64 7.08 0.61
CA VAL A 10 1.88 6.36 0.87
C VAL A 10 2.61 7.09 1.98
N ASP A 11 2.86 6.41 3.08
CA ASP A 11 3.75 6.89 4.13
C ASP A 11 5.10 6.19 3.95
N ALA A 12 6.03 6.90 3.31
CA ALA A 12 7.32 6.34 2.93
C ALA A 12 8.23 6.07 4.14
N GLU A 13 8.07 6.85 5.22
CA GLU A 13 8.86 6.73 6.46
C GLU A 13 8.34 5.59 7.32
N GLU A 14 7.02 5.44 7.43
CA GLU A 14 6.39 4.31 8.13
C GLU A 14 6.36 3.02 7.30
N HIS A 15 6.78 3.10 6.03
CA HIS A 15 6.83 1.97 5.09
C HIS A 15 5.48 1.28 4.92
N GLU A 16 4.44 2.08 4.71
CA GLU A 16 3.07 1.61 4.62
C GLU A 16 2.21 2.44 3.67
N VAL A 17 1.02 1.92 3.39
CA VAL A 17 -0.04 2.68 2.71
C VAL A 17 -1.23 2.73 3.64
N ARG A 18 -1.75 3.93 3.88
CA ARG A 18 -2.98 4.16 4.64
C ARG A 18 -4.11 4.64 3.73
N ARG A 19 -5.33 4.19 4.01
CA ARG A 19 -6.55 4.79 3.44
C ARG A 19 -7.28 5.65 4.46
N TYR A 20 -7.88 6.74 3.99
CA TYR A 20 -8.66 7.69 4.77
C TYR A 20 -10.00 7.91 4.09
N LYS A 21 -11.11 7.89 4.83
CA LYS A 21 -12.35 8.46 4.30
C LYS A 21 -12.16 9.97 4.21
N ILE A 22 -12.65 10.61 3.15
CA ILE A 22 -12.59 12.07 3.06
C ILE A 22 -13.26 12.69 4.30
N GLY A 23 -12.51 13.59 4.96
CA GLY A 23 -12.91 14.24 6.20
C GLY A 23 -12.40 13.55 7.47
N ASP A 24 -11.92 12.30 7.39
CA ASP A 24 -11.36 11.61 8.54
C ASP A 24 -9.93 12.08 8.85
N THR A 25 -9.60 12.10 10.13
CA THR A 25 -8.25 12.40 10.63
C THR A 25 -7.43 11.15 10.96
N LYS A 26 -8.05 9.97 10.92
CA LYS A 26 -7.42 8.68 11.21
C LYS A 26 -7.54 7.76 10.00
N GLY A 27 -6.42 7.20 9.57
CA GLY A 27 -6.35 6.27 8.44
C GLY A 27 -6.14 4.83 8.89
N THR A 28 -6.58 3.90 8.06
CA THR A 28 -6.37 2.46 8.23
C THR A 28 -5.22 2.00 7.34
N VAL A 29 -4.27 1.24 7.89
CA VAL A 29 -3.20 0.61 7.11
C VAL A 29 -3.79 -0.48 6.23
N VAL A 30 -3.50 -0.41 4.92
CA VAL A 30 -4.00 -1.36 3.91
C VAL A 30 -2.88 -2.15 3.24
N ALA A 31 -1.62 -1.75 3.41
CA ALA A 31 -0.44 -2.49 2.97
C ALA A 31 0.78 -2.06 3.78
N GLY A 32 1.73 -2.99 4.00
CA GLY A 32 2.89 -2.74 4.86
C GLY A 32 2.51 -2.68 6.35
N GLY A 33 3.13 -1.77 7.10
CA GLY A 33 2.86 -1.56 8.54
C GLY A 33 3.52 -2.58 9.47
N ASN A 34 4.29 -3.53 8.94
CA ASN A 34 5.08 -4.50 9.71
C ASN A 34 6.58 -4.13 9.74
N GLY A 35 6.86 -2.82 9.67
CA GLY A 35 8.20 -2.27 9.58
C GLY A 35 8.88 -2.46 8.22
N LYS A 36 10.05 -1.84 8.08
CA LYS A 36 10.89 -1.93 6.88
C LYS A 36 11.30 -3.38 6.60
N GLY A 37 11.20 -3.82 5.35
CA GLY A 37 11.81 -5.06 4.90
C GLY A 37 11.28 -5.53 3.55
N ASN A 38 11.64 -6.76 3.17
CA ASN A 38 11.34 -7.34 1.86
C ASN A 38 10.40 -8.55 1.91
N ARG A 39 9.88 -8.91 3.09
CA ARG A 39 8.83 -9.92 3.20
C ARG A 39 7.55 -9.48 2.47
N LEU A 40 6.65 -10.41 2.21
CA LEU A 40 5.39 -10.11 1.50
C LEU A 40 4.44 -9.25 2.33
N ASP A 41 4.63 -9.15 3.64
CA ASP A 41 3.88 -8.32 4.57
C ASP A 41 4.59 -6.99 4.91
N GLN A 42 5.72 -6.71 4.25
CA GLN A 42 6.55 -5.52 4.48
C GLN A 42 6.80 -4.74 3.18
N LEU A 43 7.13 -3.45 3.35
CA LEU A 43 7.58 -2.56 2.29
C LEU A 43 8.90 -1.89 2.70
N SER A 44 9.57 -1.26 1.74
CA SER A 44 10.80 -0.50 1.95
C SER A 44 10.78 0.76 1.08
N ASN A 45 10.59 1.91 1.73
CA ASN A 45 10.47 3.23 1.11
C ASN A 45 9.51 3.24 -0.11
N PRO A 46 8.23 2.85 0.06
CA PRO A 46 7.27 2.93 -1.02
C PRO A 46 7.07 4.39 -1.45
N ARG A 47 6.78 4.64 -2.72
CA ARG A 47 6.64 6.01 -3.25
C ARG A 47 5.32 6.32 -3.94
N TYR A 48 4.74 5.34 -4.63
CA TYR A 48 3.51 5.52 -5.38
C TYR A 48 2.53 4.41 -5.05
N VAL A 49 1.25 4.79 -5.06
CA VAL A 49 0.12 3.88 -4.95
C VAL A 49 -0.85 4.13 -6.09
N PHE A 50 -1.32 3.04 -6.69
CA PHE A 50 -2.47 3.02 -7.59
C PHE A 50 -3.54 2.11 -6.99
N VAL A 51 -4.81 2.42 -7.19
CA VAL A 51 -5.93 1.64 -6.68
C VAL A 51 -6.84 1.30 -7.84
N ASP A 52 -7.17 0.01 -8.01
CA ASP A 52 -8.09 -0.44 -9.04
C ASP A 52 -9.56 -0.45 -8.57
N ARG A 53 -10.46 -0.91 -9.45
CA ARG A 53 -11.91 -0.94 -9.19
C ARG A 53 -12.31 -2.01 -8.17
N ASP A 54 -11.46 -3.00 -7.94
CA ASP A 54 -11.66 -4.05 -6.94
C ASP A 54 -11.03 -3.65 -5.58
N HIS A 55 -10.70 -2.36 -5.43
CA HIS A 55 -10.02 -1.79 -4.26
C HIS A 55 -8.67 -2.44 -3.93
N SER A 56 -8.04 -3.10 -4.92
CA SER A 56 -6.68 -3.59 -4.77
C SER A 56 -5.70 -2.43 -4.91
N VAL A 57 -4.69 -2.42 -4.04
CA VAL A 57 -3.64 -1.39 -4.05
C VAL A 57 -2.36 -1.95 -4.69
N TYR A 58 -1.82 -1.20 -5.65
CA TYR A 58 -0.56 -1.48 -6.32
C TYR A 58 0.47 -0.46 -5.85
N ILE A 59 1.62 -0.94 -5.41
CA ILE A 59 2.58 -0.13 -4.67
C ILE A 59 3.94 -0.29 -5.31
N SER A 60 4.60 0.83 -5.61
CA SER A 60 6.01 0.83 -6.00
C SER A 60 6.87 0.69 -4.74
N ASP A 61 7.33 -0.53 -4.45
CA ASP A 61 8.17 -0.86 -3.30
C ASP A 61 9.64 -0.60 -3.66
N CYS A 62 9.99 0.69 -3.72
CA CYS A 62 11.14 1.18 -4.49
C CYS A 62 12.48 0.62 -4.04
N TYR A 63 12.71 0.44 -2.74
CA TYR A 63 14.00 -0.07 -2.25
C TYR A 63 14.08 -1.60 -2.27
N ASN A 64 12.97 -2.27 -2.54
CA ASN A 64 12.94 -3.70 -2.85
C ASN A 64 12.85 -3.96 -4.36
N HIS A 65 12.93 -2.92 -5.20
CA HIS A 65 12.94 -3.01 -6.66
C HIS A 65 11.78 -3.83 -7.26
N ARG A 66 10.61 -3.74 -6.63
CA ARG A 66 9.43 -4.52 -7.02
C ARG A 66 8.15 -3.70 -7.00
N VAL A 67 7.14 -4.19 -7.71
CA VAL A 67 5.76 -3.73 -7.59
C VAL A 67 4.97 -4.79 -6.86
N MET A 68 4.26 -4.37 -5.81
CA MET A 68 3.43 -5.23 -5.00
C MET A 68 1.94 -4.94 -5.24
N LYS A 69 1.11 -5.98 -5.22
CA LYS A 69 -0.36 -5.87 -5.15
C LYS A 69 -0.84 -6.37 -3.80
N TRP A 70 -1.70 -5.61 -3.13
CA TRP A 70 -2.53 -6.06 -2.01
C TRP A 70 -3.99 -6.00 -2.40
N GLU A 71 -4.72 -7.09 -2.18
CA GLU A 71 -6.18 -7.10 -2.29
C GLU A 71 -6.80 -6.53 -1.01
N GLU A 72 -8.04 -6.02 -1.10
CA GLU A 72 -8.70 -5.45 0.06
C GLU A 72 -8.81 -6.47 1.21
N GLY A 73 -8.29 -6.10 2.39
CA GLY A 73 -8.29 -6.97 3.58
C GLY A 73 -7.18 -8.03 3.59
N ALA A 74 -6.32 -8.11 2.57
CA ALA A 74 -5.19 -9.03 2.55
C ALA A 74 -4.17 -8.70 3.66
N LYS A 75 -3.62 -9.72 4.31
CA LYS A 75 -2.57 -9.56 5.33
C LYS A 75 -1.17 -9.37 4.75
N GLN A 76 -0.98 -9.78 3.50
CA GLN A 76 0.29 -9.69 2.77
C GLN A 76 -0.01 -9.49 1.28
N GLY A 77 0.96 -8.98 0.55
CA GLY A 77 0.85 -8.72 -0.87
C GLY A 77 1.43 -9.85 -1.71
N ILE A 78 1.38 -9.66 -3.01
CA ILE A 78 2.06 -10.48 -4.00
C ILE A 78 2.96 -9.59 -4.87
N VAL A 79 4.10 -10.13 -5.30
CA VAL A 79 4.94 -9.46 -6.30
C VAL A 79 4.27 -9.61 -7.66
N VAL A 80 3.99 -8.48 -8.32
CA VAL A 80 3.37 -8.48 -9.66
C VAL A 80 4.34 -8.06 -10.76
N ALA A 81 5.46 -7.42 -10.40
CA ALA A 81 6.55 -7.11 -11.31
C ALA A 81 7.85 -6.82 -10.53
N GLY A 82 9.01 -7.00 -11.19
CA GLY A 82 10.32 -6.81 -10.59
C GLY A 82 10.73 -7.94 -9.65
N GLY A 83 11.72 -7.68 -8.78
CA GLY A 83 12.35 -8.67 -7.90
C GLY A 83 13.83 -8.85 -8.16
#